data_AF-A0A9E0BLZ6-F1
#
_entry.id   AF-A0A9E0BLZ6-F1
#
_cell.length_a   1.000
_cell.length_b   1.000
_cell.length_c   1.000
_cell.angle_alpha   90.00
_cell.angle_beta   90.00
_cell.angle_gamma   90.00
#
_symmetry.space_group_name_H-M   'P 1'
#
loop_
_entity.id
_entity.type
_entity.pdbx_description
1 polymer ?
#
loop_
_entity_poly.entity_id
_entity_poly.type
_entity_poly.pdbx_seq_one_letter_code
_entity_poly.pdbx_strand_id
1 'polypeptide(L)'
;MTILNSLSRPDRHLAEGLLSSVIATLFLFFIDEGNYDFRWMASFGNWVVFLLYVVGTLPLYWLLARILLRETDSLKKIPFISLAGAIALIAVFLLIK
;
A
#
# COMPACT_ATOMS: atom_id res chain seq x y z
N MET A 1 3.60 15.16 -14.60
CA MET A 1 3.51 13.87 -15.31
C MET A 1 4.79 13.52 -16.08
N THR A 2 5.93 14.17 -15.78
CA THR A 2 7.16 14.09 -16.59
C THR A 2 8.24 13.20 -15.97
N ILE A 3 8.23 13.03 -14.63
CA ILE A 3 9.25 12.27 -13.88
C ILE A 3 9.01 10.75 -13.95
N LEU A 4 7.76 10.32 -14.02
CA LEU A 4 7.40 8.89 -14.12
C LEU A 4 7.78 8.25 -15.48
N ASN A 5 8.02 9.05 -16.52
CA ASN A 5 8.38 8.56 -17.85
C ASN A 5 9.88 8.34 -18.04
N SER A 6 10.74 8.84 -17.15
CA SER A 6 12.20 8.66 -17.23
C SER A 6 12.72 7.45 -16.43
N LEU A 7 11.85 6.78 -15.66
CA LEU A 7 12.21 5.61 -14.88
C LEU A 7 12.12 4.33 -15.73
N SER A 8 13.03 3.39 -15.51
CA SER A 8 12.99 2.11 -16.19
C SER A 8 11.69 1.34 -15.85
N ARG A 9 11.17 0.53 -16.77
CA ARG A 9 9.90 -0.21 -16.60
C ARG A 9 9.77 -0.94 -15.23
N PRO A 10 10.78 -1.66 -14.71
CA PRO A 10 10.67 -2.30 -13.40
C PRO A 10 10.61 -1.29 -12.24
N ASP A 11 11.35 -0.18 -12.30
CA ASP A 11 11.40 0.82 -11.24
C ASP A 11 10.07 1.57 -11.08
N ARG A 12 9.35 1.74 -12.19
CA ARG A 12 8.04 2.37 -12.19
C ARG A 12 7.00 1.58 -11.39
N HIS A 13 6.99 0.25 -11.52
CA HIS A 13 6.06 -0.60 -10.77
C HIS A 13 6.38 -0.63 -9.27
N LEU A 14 7.66 -0.53 -8.90
CA LEU A 14 8.07 -0.40 -7.50
C LEU A 14 7.64 0.94 -6.91
N ALA A 15 7.80 2.05 -7.64
CA ALA A 15 7.36 3.37 -7.21
C ALA A 15 5.82 3.44 -7.06
N GLU A 16 5.07 2.86 -7.99
CA GLU A 16 3.61 2.76 -7.93
C GLU A 16 3.14 1.90 -6.73
N GLY A 17 3.84 0.79 -6.46
CA GLY A 17 3.59 -0.07 -5.30
C GLY A 17 3.92 0.61 -3.96
N LEU A 18 5.05 1.32 -3.89
CA LEU A 18 5.44 2.14 -2.73
C LEU A 18 4.38 3.19 -2.43
N LEU A 19 3.97 3.97 -3.43
CA LEU A 19 2.94 5.00 -3.24
C LEU A 19 1.62 4.39 -2.76
N SER A 20 1.21 3.26 -3.33
CA SER A 20 -0.01 2.54 -2.92
C SER A 20 0.07 2.02 -1.48
N SER A 21 1.22 1.45 -1.09
CA SER A 21 1.44 0.95 0.27
C SER A 21 1.42 2.07 1.32
N VAL A 22 2.01 3.22 1.00
CA VAL A 22 2.01 4.40 1.88
C VAL A 22 0.58 4.93 2.05
N ILE A 23 -0.19 5.08 0.97
CA ILE A 23 -1.58 5.55 1.02
C ILE A 23 -2.46 4.56 1.80
N ALA A 24 -2.34 3.26 1.52
CA ALA A 24 -3.12 2.24 2.22
C ALA A 24 -2.79 2.20 3.72
N THR A 25 -1.52 2.32 4.08
CA THR A 25 -1.09 2.33 5.48
C THR A 25 -1.54 3.61 6.20
N LEU A 26 -1.46 4.77 5.54
CA LEU A 26 -2.02 6.03 6.03
C LEU A 26 -3.51 5.91 6.34
N PHE A 27 -4.26 5.28 5.44
CA PHE A 27 -5.70 5.06 5.61
C PHE A 27 -6.01 4.10 6.76
N LEU A 28 -5.23 3.03 6.92
CA LEU A 28 -5.39 2.10 8.03
C LEU A 28 -5.15 2.78 9.38
N PHE A 29 -4.06 3.55 9.51
CA PHE A 29 -3.74 4.28 10.75
C PHE A 29 -4.78 5.37 11.05
N PHE A 30 -5.32 6.01 10.01
CA PHE A 30 -6.40 6.98 10.15
C PHE A 30 -7.68 6.37 10.73
N ILE A 31 -8.02 5.13 10.37
CA ILE A 31 -9.20 4.42 10.90
C ILE A 31 -8.90 3.79 12.27
N ASP A 32 -7.70 3.24 12.48
CA ASP A 32 -7.35 2.48 13.67
C ASP A 32 -7.41 3.32 14.95
N GLU A 33 -7.08 4.62 14.88
CA GLU A 33 -7.21 5.52 16.03
C GLU A 33 -8.66 5.82 16.44
N GLY A 34 -9.65 5.45 15.63
CA GLY A 34 -11.09 5.65 15.89
C GLY A 34 -11.55 7.10 15.90
N ASN A 35 -10.62 8.07 15.92
CA ASN A 35 -10.88 9.51 15.93
C ASN A 35 -10.86 10.13 14.53
N TYR A 36 -10.52 9.36 13.48
CA TYR A 36 -10.40 9.84 12.10
C TYR A 36 -9.55 11.11 11.99
N ASP A 37 -8.39 11.09 12.63
CA ASP A 37 -7.42 12.19 12.68
C ASP A 37 -5.99 11.61 12.56
N PHE A 38 -4.99 12.46 12.31
CA PHE A 38 -3.59 12.07 12.16
C PHE A 38 -2.79 12.23 13.45
N ARG A 39 -3.43 12.01 14.60
CA ARG A 39 -2.77 12.18 15.91
C ARG A 39 -1.67 11.15 16.13
N TRP A 40 -1.75 10.00 15.46
CA TRP A 40 -0.68 9.01 15.50
C TRP A 40 0.67 9.61 15.05
N MET A 41 0.67 10.57 14.12
CA MET A 41 1.88 11.23 13.62
C MET A 41 2.58 12.08 14.69
N ALA A 42 1.92 12.41 15.80
CA ALA A 42 2.50 13.20 16.88
C ALA A 42 3.50 12.41 17.73
N SER A 43 3.45 11.08 17.70
CA SER A 43 4.35 10.21 18.47
C SER A 43 5.37 9.54 17.56
N PHE A 44 6.66 9.71 17.89
CA PHE A 44 7.76 9.04 17.17
C PHE A 44 7.61 7.51 17.18
N GLY A 45 7.09 6.92 18.25
CA GLY A 45 6.87 5.47 18.34
C GLY A 45 5.93 4.95 17.25
N ASN A 46 4.90 5.74 16.90
CA ASN A 46 3.92 5.36 15.88
C ASN A 46 4.50 5.40 14.46
N TRP A 47 5.50 6.25 14.21
CA TRP A 47 6.23 6.27 12.94
C TRP A 47 7.00 4.96 12.70
N VAL A 48 7.51 4.33 13.76
CA VAL A 48 8.16 3.01 13.66
C VAL A 48 7.14 1.93 13.28
N VAL A 49 5.96 1.94 13.91
CA VAL A 49 4.88 1.00 13.57
C VAL A 49 4.39 1.24 12.13
N PHE A 50 4.23 2.50 11.73
CA PHE A 50 3.89 2.87 10.36
C PHE A 50 4.89 2.32 9.34
N LEU A 51 6.19 2.49 9.58
CA LEU A 51 7.24 1.97 8.71
C LEU A 51 7.20 0.45 8.62
N LEU A 52 6.96 -0.25 9.74
CA LEU A 52 6.80 -1.70 9.74
C LEU A 52 5.60 -2.15 8.89
N TYR A 53 4.48 -1.42 8.93
CA TYR A 53 3.34 -1.70 8.06
C TYR A 53 3.67 -1.42 6.59
N VAL A 54 4.29 -0.30 6.25
CA VAL A 54 4.69 0.01 4.86
C VAL A 54 5.64 -1.06 4.31
N VAL A 55 6.65 -1.45 5.08
CA VAL A 55 7.62 -2.48 4.68
C VAL A 55 6.98 -3.86 4.59
N GLY A 56 6.08 -4.21 5.52
CA GLY A 56 5.36 -5.49 5.50
C GLY A 56 4.34 -5.60 4.36
N THR A 57 3.75 -4.48 3.94
CA THR A 57 2.72 -4.45 2.89
C THR A 57 3.29 -4.38 1.48
N LEU A 58 4.50 -3.85 1.32
CA LEU A 58 5.24 -3.84 0.06
C LEU A 58 5.35 -5.22 -0.64
N PRO A 59 5.82 -6.30 0.02
CA PRO A 59 5.91 -7.61 -0.61
C PRO A 59 4.52 -8.19 -0.94
N LEU A 60 3.49 -7.86 -0.16
CA LEU A 60 2.10 -8.26 -0.45
C LEU A 60 1.60 -7.59 -1.74
N TYR A 61 1.83 -6.29 -1.89
CA TYR A 61 1.52 -5.55 -3.12
C TYR A 61 2.29 -6.08 -4.32
N TRP A 62 3.58 -6.37 -4.16
CA TRP A 62 4.41 -6.94 -5.21
C TRP A 62 3.94 -8.34 -5.64
N LEU A 63 3.57 -9.19 -4.67
CA LEU A 63 3.03 -10.52 -4.94
C LEU A 63 1.66 -10.44 -5.64
N LEU A 64 0.75 -9.59 -5.15
CA LEU A 64 -0.55 -9.35 -5.77
C LEU A 64 -0.40 -8.82 -7.19
N ALA A 65 0.50 -7.86 -7.41
CA ALA A 65 0.79 -7.34 -8.74
C ALA A 65 1.31 -8.46 -9.66
N ARG A 66 2.22 -9.31 -9.19
CA ARG A 66 2.70 -10.47 -9.96
C ARG A 66 1.61 -11.47 -10.31
N ILE A 67 0.68 -11.74 -9.40
CA ILE A 67 -0.41 -12.71 -9.61
C ILE A 67 -1.48 -12.11 -10.53
N LEU A 68 -1.95 -10.87 -10.27
CA LEU A 68 -3.04 -10.24 -11.03
C LEU A 68 -2.61 -9.68 -12.39
N LEU A 69 -1.36 -9.21 -12.55
CA LEU A 69 -0.87 -8.69 -13.84
C LEU A 69 -0.33 -9.79 -14.76
N ARG A 70 -0.21 -11.04 -14.29
CA ARG A 70 0.29 -12.15 -15.10
C ARG A 70 -0.53 -12.40 -16.37
N GLU A 71 -1.81 -12.01 -16.36
CA GLU A 71 -2.73 -12.23 -17.48
C GLU A 71 -3.01 -11.00 -18.35
N THR A 72 -2.59 -9.77 -18.00
CA THR A 72 -2.99 -8.61 -18.84
C THR A 72 -2.25 -7.31 -18.52
N ASP A 73 -1.63 -6.73 -19.56
CA ASP A 73 -0.93 -5.42 -19.60
C ASP A 73 -1.86 -4.18 -19.41
N SER A 74 -3.06 -4.36 -18.87
CA SER A 74 -4.04 -3.29 -18.83
C SER A 74 -3.93 -2.46 -17.55
N LEU A 75 -3.46 -1.22 -17.69
CA LEU A 75 -3.47 -0.14 -16.68
C LEU A 75 -4.83 0.02 -15.96
N LYS A 76 -5.92 -0.48 -16.56
CA LYS A 76 -7.27 -0.49 -15.97
C LYS A 76 -7.40 -1.35 -14.71
N LYS A 77 -6.49 -2.30 -14.47
CA LYS A 77 -6.53 -3.21 -13.31
C LYS A 77 -5.79 -2.69 -12.08
N ILE A 78 -5.00 -1.62 -12.21
CA ILE A 78 -4.29 -0.98 -11.08
C ILE A 78 -5.22 -0.64 -9.91
N PRO A 79 -6.37 0.05 -10.10
CA PRO A 79 -7.26 0.35 -8.97
C PRO A 79 -7.85 -0.90 -8.30
N PHE A 80 -8.07 -1.98 -9.07
CA PHE A 80 -8.55 -3.26 -8.52
C PHE A 80 -7.49 -3.96 -7.68
N ILE A 81 -6.21 -3.90 -8.07
CA ILE A 81 -5.09 -4.46 -7.29
C ILE A 81 -4.92 -3.70 -5.98
N SER A 82 -5.00 -2.36 -6.02
CA SER A 82 -4.95 -1.53 -4.81
C SER A 82 -6.10 -1.83 -3.85
N LEU A 83 -7.32 -1.98 -4.38
CA LEU A 83 -8.48 -2.34 -3.59
C LEU A 83 -8.34 -3.75 -2.97
N ALA A 84 -7.91 -4.74 -3.76
CA ALA A 84 -7.71 -6.11 -3.28
C ALA A 84 -6.62 -6.18 -2.19
N GLY A 85 -5.52 -5.43 -2.35
CA GLY A 85 -4.48 -5.31 -1.34
C GLY A 85 -4.97 -4.69 -0.05
N ALA A 86 -5.76 -3.61 -0.13
CA ALA A 86 -6.39 -2.99 1.04
C ALA A 86 -7.36 -3.94 1.77
N ILE A 87 -8.19 -4.69 1.03
CA ILE A 87 -9.12 -5.67 1.61
C ILE A 87 -8.35 -6.81 2.31
N ALA A 88 -7.31 -7.34 1.67
CA ALA A 88 -6.47 -8.39 2.26
C ALA A 88 -5.82 -7.93 3.57
N LEU A 89 -5.37 -6.68 3.63
CA LEU A 89 -4.85 -6.06 4.85
C LEU A 89 -5.87 -5.96 5.97
N ILE A 90 -7.07 -5.48 5.66
CA ILE A 90 -8.17 -5.39 6.62
C ILE A 90 -8.52 -6.79 7.15
N ALA A 91 -8.58 -7.79 6.28
CA ALA A 91 -8.86 -9.17 6.68
C ALA A 91 -7.77 -9.74 7.61
N VAL A 92 -6.48 -9.51 7.31
CA VAL A 92 -5.37 -9.92 8.19
C VAL A 92 -5.43 -9.20 9.54
N PHE A 93 -5.71 -7.89 9.54
CA PHE A 93 -5.84 -7.11 10.77
C PHE A 93 -6.99 -7.63 11.66
N LEU A 94 -8.13 -7.96 11.06
CA LEU A 94 -9.26 -8.55 11.77
C LEU A 94 -8.98 -9.96 12.30
N LEU A 95 -8.06 -10.71 11.68
CA LEU A 95 -7.68 -12.07 12.14
C LEU A 95 -6.69 -12.06 13.32
N ILE A 96 -5.93 -10.98 13.51
CA ILE A 96 -4.95 -10.85 14.60
C ILE A 96 -5.61 -10.34 15.88
N LYS A 97 -6.84 -9.81 15.78
CA LYS A 97 -7.62 -9.25 16.89
C LYS A 97 -8.62 -10.28 17.46
#